data_AF-A0AAJ1PSE9-F1
#
_entry.id   AF-A0AAJ1PSE9-F1
#
_cell.length_a   1.000
_cell.length_b   1.000
_cell.length_c   1.000
_cell.angle_alpha   90.00
_cell.angle_beta   90.00
_cell.angle_gamma   90.00
#
_symmetry.space_group_name_H-M   'P 1'
#
loop_
_entity.id
_entity.type
_entity.pdbx_description
1 polymer ?
#
loop_
_entity_poly.entity_id
_entity_poly.type
_entity_poly.pdbx_seq_one_letter_code
_entity_poly.pdbx_strand_id
1 'polypeptide(L)'
;MKAKIKLILLIIISTLTFFIKDLVLVTSVFLAIIVVIFLLRIHSKLFEWIKPISIICVFIVILQTFTYPPIKFSVEGFFFGIIISQRLLVLFIAVFAFVSTTSPKQLFEAFDFLPYNLALMLTLAFRLLPLIKNEIIMIMNAQKARGLNFKSINVFKVYFPILVPLFGKTLEGSNRSALAMESRGFKGK
;
A
#
# COMPACT_ATOMS: atom_id res chain seq x y z
N MET A 1 16.14 5.55 10.31
CA MET A 1 15.55 4.38 10.99
C MET A 1 15.37 3.24 9.98
N LYS A 2 15.78 2.01 10.29
CA LYS A 2 15.62 0.85 9.39
C LYS A 2 14.13 0.58 9.11
N ALA A 3 13.77 0.21 7.88
CA ALA A 3 12.37 -0.04 7.49
C ALA A 3 11.70 -1.14 8.33
N LYS A 4 12.46 -2.16 8.74
CA LYS A 4 12.00 -3.20 9.68
C LYS A 4 11.45 -2.62 10.98
N ILE A 5 12.14 -1.63 11.57
CA ILE A 5 11.70 -1.00 12.82
C ILE A 5 10.41 -0.21 12.58
N LYS A 6 10.31 0.51 11.46
CA LYS A 6 9.09 1.25 11.09
C LYS A 6 7.89 0.32 10.88
N LEU A 7 8.12 -0.84 10.26
CA LEU A 7 7.07 -1.82 9.99
C LEU A 7 6.60 -2.48 11.29
N ILE A 8 7.53 -2.88 12.16
CA ILE A 8 7.20 -3.40 13.50
C ILE A 8 6.43 -2.34 14.31
N LEU A 9 6.89 -1.09 14.31
CA LEU A 9 6.21 0.02 15.00
C LEU A 9 4.78 0.21 14.46
N LEU A 10 4.59 0.16 13.15
CA LEU A 10 3.27 0.27 12.52
C LEU A 10 2.35 -0.87 12.96
N ILE A 11 2.84 -2.11 12.99
CA ILE A 11 2.07 -3.26 13.47
C ILE A 11 1.69 -3.06 14.94
N ILE A 12 2.64 -2.67 15.79
CA ILE A 12 2.40 -2.43 17.22
C ILE A 12 1.34 -1.34 17.43
N ILE A 13 1.47 -0.20 16.75
CA ILE A 13 0.49 0.90 16.84
C ILE A 13 -0.89 0.44 16.37
N SER A 14 -0.95 -0.30 15.27
CA SER A 14 -2.19 -0.86 14.73
C SER A 14 -2.87 -1.78 15.75
N THR A 15 -2.13 -2.75 16.29
CA THR A 15 -2.64 -3.72 17.27
C THR A 15 -3.08 -3.02 18.57
N LEU A 16 -2.27 -2.10 19.11
CA LEU A 16 -2.60 -1.34 20.32
C LEU A 16 -3.92 -0.57 20.18
N THR A 17 -4.15 0.07 19.04
CA THR A 17 -5.36 0.87 18.80
C THR A 17 -6.63 0.00 18.79
N PHE A 18 -6.53 -1.30 18.49
CA PHE A 18 -7.65 -2.23 18.55
C PHE A 18 -8.03 -2.67 19.97
N PHE A 19 -7.06 -2.81 20.87
CA PHE A 19 -7.32 -3.21 22.27
C PHE A 19 -7.91 -2.09 23.11
N ILE A 20 -7.64 -0.83 22.74
CA ILE A 20 -8.14 0.33 23.46
C ILE A 20 -9.63 0.54 23.15
N LYS A 21 -10.46 0.47 24.18
CA LYS A 21 -11.90 0.78 24.13
C LYS A 21 -12.22 2.17 24.68
N ASP A 22 -11.39 2.71 25.56
CA ASP A 22 -11.63 4.01 26.20
C ASP A 22 -11.29 5.18 25.28
N LEU A 23 -12.22 6.15 25.20
CA LEU A 23 -12.08 7.34 24.37
C LEU A 23 -10.80 8.13 24.65
N VAL A 24 -10.44 8.31 25.93
CA VAL A 24 -9.27 9.09 26.37
C VAL A 24 -7.97 8.46 25.89
N LEU A 25 -7.88 7.13 25.93
CA LEU A 25 -6.69 6.42 25.48
C LEU A 25 -6.56 6.52 23.94
N VAL A 26 -7.65 6.40 23.19
CA VAL A 26 -7.61 6.57 21.71
C VAL A 26 -7.20 8.00 21.33
N THR A 27 -7.69 9.02 22.05
CA THR A 27 -7.30 10.45 21.83
C THR A 27 -5.85 10.72 22.14
N SER A 28 -5.31 10.13 23.21
CA SER A 28 -3.88 10.24 23.50
C SER A 28 -3.00 9.66 22.38
N VAL A 29 -3.34 8.49 21.84
CA VAL A 29 -2.59 7.84 20.75
C VAL A 29 -2.68 8.65 19.45
N PHE A 30 -3.87 9.16 19.13
CA PHE A 30 -4.07 10.02 17.96
C PHE A 30 -3.21 11.29 18.03
N LEU A 31 -3.20 11.96 19.19
CA LEU A 31 -2.39 13.16 19.40
C LEU A 31 -0.89 12.84 19.27
N ALA A 32 -0.43 11.74 19.87
CA ALA A 32 0.97 11.31 19.79
C ALA A 32 1.43 11.11 18.34
N ILE A 33 0.59 10.49 17.49
CA ILE A 33 0.90 10.26 16.07
C ILE A 33 0.94 11.57 15.29
N ILE A 34 0.04 12.51 15.57
CA ILE A 34 0.07 13.85 14.95
C ILE A 34 1.38 14.57 15.30
N VAL A 35 1.80 14.51 16.57
CA VAL A 35 3.08 15.09 17.02
C VAL A 35 4.25 14.46 16.27
N VAL A 36 4.26 13.13 16.12
CA VAL A 36 5.31 12.43 15.34
C VAL A 36 5.33 12.90 13.88
N ILE A 37 4.19 13.10 13.24
CA ILE A 37 4.15 13.59 11.85
C ILE A 37 4.63 15.03 11.74
N PHE A 38 4.28 15.86 12.71
CA PHE A 38 4.75 17.24 12.76
C PHE A 38 6.28 17.29 12.92
N LEU A 39 6.84 16.45 13.79
CA LEU A 39 8.30 16.28 13.94
C LEU A 39 8.95 15.77 12.66
N LEU A 40 8.30 14.87 11.93
CA LEU A 40 8.80 14.32 10.66
C LEU A 40 8.59 15.25 9.45
N ARG A 41 7.93 16.41 9.62
CA ARG A 41 7.65 17.41 8.57
C ARG A 41 6.98 16.84 7.30
N ILE A 42 6.09 15.86 7.45
CA ILE A 42 5.36 15.22 6.32
C ILE A 42 3.95 15.81 6.14
N HIS A 43 3.69 16.97 6.74
CA HIS A 43 2.36 17.57 6.80
C HIS A 43 1.79 17.96 5.43
N SER A 44 2.63 18.27 4.43
CA SER A 44 2.19 18.81 3.14
C SER A 44 1.31 17.84 2.34
N LYS A 45 1.59 16.52 2.43
CA LYS A 45 0.81 15.48 1.71
C LYS A 45 -0.29 14.86 2.58
N LEU A 46 -0.30 15.16 3.87
CA LEU A 46 -1.24 14.57 4.82
C LEU A 46 -2.69 15.03 4.55
N PHE A 47 -2.88 16.29 4.13
CA PHE A 47 -4.22 16.82 3.88
C PHE A 47 -4.94 16.11 2.72
N GLU A 48 -4.21 15.75 1.67
CA GLU A 48 -4.76 14.99 0.52
C GLU A 48 -5.25 13.60 0.93
N TRP A 49 -4.58 12.97 1.90
CA TRP A 49 -4.94 11.65 2.42
C TRP A 49 -6.03 11.70 3.48
N ILE A 50 -6.08 12.75 4.30
CA ILE A 50 -7.08 12.89 5.36
C ILE A 50 -8.46 13.27 4.80
N LYS A 51 -8.53 14.09 3.75
CA LYS A 51 -9.80 14.57 3.19
C LYS A 51 -10.80 13.47 2.79
N PRO A 52 -10.43 12.41 2.04
CA PRO A 52 -11.38 11.36 1.71
C PRO A 52 -11.77 10.52 2.94
N ILE A 53 -10.82 10.26 3.85
CA ILE A 53 -11.09 9.42 5.03
C ILE A 53 -11.93 10.14 6.08
N SER A 54 -11.82 11.47 6.20
CA SER A 54 -12.66 12.25 7.13
C SER A 54 -14.14 12.20 6.75
N ILE A 55 -14.46 12.14 5.46
CA ILE A 55 -15.85 11.98 4.98
C ILE A 55 -16.41 10.63 5.44
N ILE A 56 -15.62 9.57 5.31
CA ILE A 56 -15.97 8.22 5.79
C ILE A 56 -16.15 8.20 7.32
N CYS A 57 -15.29 8.91 8.05
CA CYS A 57 -15.38 9.02 9.51
C CYS A 57 -16.68 9.70 9.97
N VAL A 58 -17.08 10.79 9.31
CA VAL A 58 -18.35 11.47 9.60
C VAL A 58 -19.53 10.53 9.34
N PHE A 59 -19.49 9.80 8.23
CA PHE A 59 -20.51 8.81 7.89
C PHE A 59 -20.63 7.70 8.95
N ILE A 60 -19.50 7.18 9.45
CA ILE A 60 -19.48 6.17 10.52
C ILE A 60 -20.12 6.70 11.80
N VAL A 61 -19.78 7.92 12.23
CA VAL A 61 -20.36 8.51 13.46
C VAL A 61 -21.88 8.64 13.32
N ILE A 62 -22.35 9.12 12.17
CA ILE A 62 -23.79 9.26 11.89
C ILE A 62 -24.47 7.90 11.96
N LEU A 63 -23.99 6.90 11.19
CA LEU A 63 -24.60 5.57 11.17
C LEU A 63 -24.66 4.94 12.56
N GLN A 64 -23.57 5.05 13.32
CA GLN A 64 -23.47 4.43 14.62
C GLN A 64 -24.41 5.07 15.65
N THR A 65 -24.61 6.39 15.54
CA THR A 65 -25.55 7.14 16.40
C THR A 65 -26.99 6.68 16.20
N PHE A 66 -27.36 6.22 15.00
CA PHE A 66 -28.71 5.73 14.67
C PHE A 66 -28.90 4.21 14.83
N THR A 67 -27.81 3.44 14.89
CA THR A 67 -27.84 1.96 14.81
C THR A 67 -27.62 1.27 16.16
N TYR A 68 -26.88 1.88 17.10
CA TYR A 68 -26.68 1.33 18.45
C TYR A 68 -27.97 1.45 19.28
N PRO A 69 -28.35 0.41 20.04
CA PRO A 69 -29.55 -0.44 19.84
C PRO A 69 -30.91 0.32 19.80
N PRO A 70 -31.99 -0.35 19.32
CA PRO A 70 -32.58 -0.13 18.01
C PRO A 70 -33.12 1.30 17.77
N ILE A 71 -32.86 1.82 16.56
CA ILE A 71 -33.49 2.98 15.87
C ILE A 71 -33.96 4.11 16.78
N LYS A 72 -33.10 4.49 17.74
CA LYS A 72 -33.25 5.70 18.55
C LYS A 72 -31.92 6.40 18.59
N PHE A 73 -31.97 7.72 18.73
CA PHE A 73 -30.78 8.53 18.95
C PHE A 73 -30.11 8.06 20.25
N SER A 74 -28.98 7.35 20.14
CA SER A 74 -28.25 6.82 21.28
C SER A 74 -26.96 7.59 21.49
N VAL A 75 -26.82 8.19 22.68
CA VAL A 75 -25.60 8.89 23.10
C VAL A 75 -24.41 7.92 23.13
N GLU A 76 -24.65 6.66 23.49
CA GLU A 76 -23.63 5.60 23.46
C GLU A 76 -23.17 5.29 22.04
N GLY A 77 -24.10 5.29 21.08
CA GLY A 77 -23.80 5.12 19.66
C GLY A 77 -22.91 6.23 19.09
N PHE A 78 -23.12 7.47 19.54
CA PHE A 78 -22.28 8.61 19.15
C PHE A 78 -20.84 8.46 19.67
N PHE A 79 -20.66 8.15 20.96
CA PHE A 79 -19.33 7.92 21.52
C PHE A 79 -18.60 6.74 20.88
N PHE A 80 -19.32 5.64 20.64
CA PHE A 80 -18.76 4.48 19.96
C PHE A 80 -18.39 4.79 18.50
N GLY A 81 -19.20 5.60 17.81
CA GLY A 81 -18.90 6.11 16.47
C GLY A 81 -17.62 6.95 16.44
N ILE A 82 -17.43 7.84 17.40
CA ILE A 82 -16.20 8.64 17.53
C ILE A 82 -14.99 7.72 17.74
N ILE A 83 -15.09 6.74 18.63
CA ILE A 83 -13.98 5.81 18.92
C ILE A 83 -13.56 5.06 17.64
N ILE A 84 -14.52 4.54 16.86
CA ILE A 84 -14.23 3.84 15.60
C ILE A 84 -13.63 4.78 14.56
N SER A 85 -14.22 5.95 14.36
CA SER A 85 -13.74 6.93 13.39
C SER A 85 -12.32 7.39 13.70
N GLN A 86 -12.03 7.59 14.98
CA GLN A 86 -10.69 7.98 15.41
C GLN A 86 -9.67 6.85 15.28
N ARG A 87 -10.06 5.60 15.58
CA ARG A 87 -9.24 4.41 15.30
C ARG A 87 -8.90 4.31 13.81
N LEU A 88 -9.88 4.56 12.94
CA LEU A 88 -9.68 4.58 11.49
C LEU A 88 -8.66 5.66 11.09
N LEU A 89 -8.80 6.89 11.61
CA LEU A 89 -7.86 7.97 11.35
C LEU A 89 -6.44 7.63 11.82
N VAL A 90 -6.28 7.09 13.03
CA VAL A 90 -4.99 6.65 13.57
C VAL A 90 -4.30 5.65 12.63
N LEU A 91 -5.04 4.62 12.19
CA LEU A 91 -4.51 3.60 11.29
C LEU A 91 -4.08 4.18 9.94
N PHE A 92 -4.93 5.00 9.34
CA PHE A 92 -4.64 5.64 8.06
C PHE A 92 -3.42 6.55 8.13
N ILE A 93 -3.32 7.34 9.18
CA ILE A 93 -2.23 8.28 9.39
C ILE A 93 -0.91 7.52 9.65
N ALA A 94 -0.93 6.43 10.42
CA ALA A 94 0.23 5.57 10.66
C ALA A 94 0.72 4.92 9.34
N VAL A 95 -0.20 4.39 8.52
CA VAL A 95 0.12 3.84 7.20
C VAL A 95 0.68 4.91 6.26
N PHE A 96 0.08 6.10 6.24
CA PHE A 96 0.57 7.23 5.45
C PHE A 96 2.00 7.61 5.84
N ALA A 97 2.30 7.71 7.14
CA ALA A 97 3.65 8.01 7.62
C ALA A 97 4.65 6.92 7.20
N PHE A 98 4.23 5.64 7.22
CA PHE A 98 5.06 4.53 6.77
C PHE A 98 5.36 4.60 5.27
N VAL A 99 4.32 4.72 4.42
CA VAL A 99 4.42 4.78 2.96
C VAL A 99 5.21 6.01 2.51
N SER A 100 4.97 7.16 3.13
CA SER A 100 5.65 8.41 2.76
C SER A 100 7.13 8.44 3.10
N THR A 101 7.57 7.66 4.09
CA THR A 101 8.98 7.65 4.54
C THR A 101 9.76 6.40 4.17
N THR A 102 9.14 5.43 3.49
CA THR A 102 9.76 4.13 3.18
C THR A 102 9.70 3.87 1.70
N SER A 103 10.87 3.69 1.07
CA SER A 103 10.91 3.30 -0.34
C SER A 103 10.54 1.83 -0.49
N PRO A 104 9.98 1.41 -1.65
CA PRO A 104 9.66 0.00 -1.90
C PRO A 104 10.86 -0.91 -1.67
N LYS A 105 12.06 -0.52 -2.12
CA LYS A 105 13.31 -1.28 -1.89
C LYS A 105 13.55 -1.56 -0.40
N GLN A 106 13.44 -0.53 0.45
CA GLN A 106 13.64 -0.66 1.89
C GLN A 106 12.56 -1.51 2.56
N LEU A 107 11.32 -1.48 2.04
CA LEU A 107 10.26 -2.37 2.51
C LEU A 107 10.63 -3.84 2.27
N PHE A 108 11.21 -4.18 1.11
CA PHE A 108 11.60 -5.57 0.82
C PHE A 108 12.80 -6.04 1.63
N GLU A 109 13.75 -5.14 1.92
CA GLU A 109 14.83 -5.40 2.88
C GLU A 109 14.29 -5.67 4.30
N ALA A 110 13.05 -5.26 4.63
CA ALA A 110 12.44 -5.60 5.92
C ALA A 110 12.01 -7.08 6.01
N PHE A 111 11.88 -7.78 4.88
CA PHE A 111 11.50 -9.20 4.79
C PHE A 111 12.69 -10.17 4.87
N ASP A 112 13.80 -9.73 5.46
CA ASP A 112 15.02 -10.53 5.68
C ASP A 112 14.82 -11.77 6.61
N PHE A 113 13.60 -11.97 7.13
CA PHE A 113 13.23 -13.18 7.86
C PHE A 113 12.76 -14.32 6.94
N LEU A 114 12.53 -14.05 5.65
CA LEU A 114 12.17 -15.08 4.68
C LEU A 114 13.39 -15.95 4.35
N PRO A 115 13.19 -17.24 4.02
CA PRO A 115 14.23 -18.08 3.44
C PRO A 115 14.91 -17.41 2.25
N TYR A 116 16.22 -17.62 2.10
CA TYR A 116 17.06 -16.96 1.10
C TYR A 116 16.44 -16.99 -0.31
N ASN A 117 15.95 -18.16 -0.75
CA ASN A 117 15.33 -18.31 -2.07
C ASN A 117 14.09 -17.44 -2.26
N LEU A 118 13.24 -17.32 -1.23
CA LEU A 118 12.05 -16.47 -1.27
C LEU A 118 12.44 -14.99 -1.25
N ALA A 119 13.40 -14.60 -0.41
CA ALA A 119 13.91 -13.23 -0.37
C ALA A 119 14.55 -12.82 -1.71
N LEU A 120 15.27 -13.74 -2.36
CA LEU A 120 15.86 -13.57 -3.69
C LEU A 120 14.77 -13.39 -4.75
N MET A 121 13.78 -14.29 -4.81
CA MET A 121 12.65 -14.20 -5.75
C MET A 121 11.90 -12.88 -5.58
N LEU A 122 11.63 -12.47 -4.35
CA LEU A 122 10.96 -11.21 -4.02
C LEU A 122 11.77 -10.02 -4.53
N THR A 123 13.08 -9.97 -4.22
CA THR A 123 13.98 -8.88 -4.63
C THR A 123 14.07 -8.77 -6.16
N LEU A 124 14.15 -9.91 -6.85
CA LEU A 124 14.16 -9.96 -8.32
C LEU A 124 12.82 -9.47 -8.89
N ALA A 125 11.68 -9.92 -8.35
CA ALA A 125 10.36 -9.50 -8.80
C ALA A 125 10.17 -7.98 -8.71
N PHE A 126 10.58 -7.35 -7.61
CA PHE A 126 10.47 -5.90 -7.47
C PHE A 126 11.43 -5.11 -8.36
N ARG A 127 12.61 -5.66 -8.65
CA ARG A 127 13.50 -5.08 -9.67
C ARG A 127 12.90 -5.16 -11.07
N LEU A 128 12.10 -6.20 -11.36
CA LEU A 128 11.42 -6.38 -12.65
C LEU A 128 10.24 -5.42 -12.83
N LEU A 129 9.61 -4.91 -11.75
CA LEU A 129 8.46 -4.01 -11.88
C LEU A 129 8.75 -2.74 -12.71
N PRO A 130 9.82 -1.95 -12.47
CA PRO A 130 10.17 -0.82 -13.31
C PRO A 130 10.47 -1.22 -14.76
N LEU A 131 11.13 -2.37 -14.97
CA LEU A 131 11.45 -2.89 -16.31
C LEU A 131 10.17 -3.19 -17.09
N ILE A 132 9.24 -3.94 -16.47
CA ILE A 132 7.95 -4.30 -17.05
C ILE A 132 7.15 -3.05 -17.38
N LYS A 133 7.15 -2.04 -16.50
CA LYS A 133 6.47 -0.76 -16.78
C LYS A 133 7.03 -0.08 -18.03
N ASN A 134 8.35 -0.05 -18.20
CA ASN A 134 8.98 0.55 -19.38
C ASN A 134 8.67 -0.27 -20.65
N GLU A 135 8.71 -1.60 -20.58
CA GLU A 135 8.36 -2.48 -21.69
C GLU A 135 6.91 -2.31 -22.12
N ILE A 136 5.97 -2.20 -21.15
CA ILE A 136 4.57 -1.88 -21.42
C ILE A 136 4.46 -0.57 -22.19
N ILE A 137 5.16 0.50 -21.76
CA ILE A 137 5.11 1.80 -22.43
C ILE A 137 5.66 1.71 -23.86
N MET A 138 6.77 1.00 -24.07
CA MET A 138 7.34 0.80 -25.41
C MET A 138 6.38 0.04 -26.33
N ILE A 139 5.80 -1.06 -25.84
CA ILE A 139 4.83 -1.86 -26.59
C ILE A 139 3.57 -1.03 -26.89
N MET A 140 3.05 -0.29 -25.92
CA MET A 140 1.90 0.60 -26.11
C MET A 140 2.15 1.63 -27.20
N ASN A 141 3.32 2.29 -27.19
CA ASN A 141 3.69 3.26 -28.21
C ASN A 141 3.84 2.62 -29.59
N ALA A 142 4.43 1.42 -29.68
CA ALA A 142 4.54 0.67 -30.92
C ALA A 142 3.17 0.27 -31.48
N GLN A 143 2.26 -0.21 -30.63
CA GLN A 143 0.90 -0.56 -31.05
C GLN A 143 0.08 0.67 -31.45
N LYS A 144 0.29 1.81 -30.77
CA LYS A 144 -0.31 3.10 -31.16
C LYS A 144 0.14 3.51 -32.57
N ALA A 145 1.43 3.37 -32.89
CA ALA A 145 1.96 3.66 -34.22
C ALA A 145 1.40 2.70 -35.30
N ARG A 146 1.06 1.46 -34.92
CA ARG A 146 0.37 0.48 -35.78
C ARG A 146 -1.15 0.71 -35.90
N GLY A 147 -1.67 1.79 -35.34
CA GLY A 147 -3.09 2.15 -35.46
C GLY A 147 -4.01 1.49 -34.42
N LEU A 148 -3.47 0.89 -33.36
CA LEU A 148 -4.30 0.34 -32.29
C LEU A 148 -5.07 1.46 -31.56
N ASN A 149 -6.40 1.41 -31.63
CA ASN A 149 -7.25 2.38 -30.95
C ASN A 149 -7.59 1.93 -29.51
N PHE A 150 -6.91 2.53 -28.54
CA PHE A 150 -7.10 2.27 -27.10
C PHE A 150 -8.46 2.69 -26.54
N LYS A 151 -9.27 3.44 -27.31
CA LYS A 151 -10.63 3.85 -26.93
C LYS A 151 -11.72 2.91 -27.45
N SER A 152 -11.34 1.78 -28.06
CA SER A 152 -12.31 0.80 -28.55
C SER A 152 -13.08 0.15 -27.39
N ILE A 153 -14.37 -0.09 -27.60
CA ILE A 153 -15.25 -0.81 -26.65
C ILE A 153 -14.76 -2.26 -26.46
N ASN A 154 -14.10 -2.84 -27.47
CA ASN A 154 -13.63 -4.21 -27.39
C ASN A 154 -12.26 -4.29 -26.68
N VAL A 155 -12.31 -4.40 -25.36
CA VAL A 155 -11.13 -4.49 -24.47
C VAL A 155 -10.17 -5.62 -24.88
N PHE A 156 -10.68 -6.76 -25.33
CA PHE A 156 -9.83 -7.89 -25.75
C PHE A 156 -8.93 -7.53 -26.94
N LYS A 157 -9.46 -6.78 -27.92
CA LYS A 157 -8.69 -6.33 -29.08
C LYS A 157 -7.59 -5.33 -28.70
N VAL A 158 -7.75 -4.61 -27.58
CA VAL A 158 -6.76 -3.62 -27.11
C VAL A 158 -5.68 -4.28 -26.26
N TYR A 159 -6.02 -5.20 -25.36
CA TYR A 159 -5.06 -5.78 -24.42
C TYR A 159 -4.24 -6.92 -25.01
N PHE A 160 -4.83 -7.78 -25.86
CA PHE A 160 -4.14 -8.95 -26.40
C PHE A 160 -2.84 -8.60 -27.18
N PRO A 161 -2.82 -7.57 -28.06
CA PRO A 161 -1.61 -7.14 -28.76
C PRO A 161 -0.50 -6.57 -27.86
N ILE A 162 -0.81 -6.23 -26.61
CA ILE A 162 0.16 -5.73 -25.63
C ILE A 162 0.68 -6.87 -24.76
N LEU A 163 -0.23 -7.74 -24.31
CA LEU A 163 0.07 -8.85 -23.42
C LEU A 163 0.99 -9.88 -24.08
N VAL A 164 0.68 -10.30 -25.32
CA VAL A 164 1.47 -11.36 -25.99
C VAL A 164 2.95 -10.96 -26.15
N PRO A 165 3.29 -9.76 -26.67
CA PRO A 165 4.69 -9.32 -26.73
C PRO A 165 5.33 -9.17 -25.34
N LEU A 166 4.58 -8.67 -24.35
CA LEU A 166 5.09 -8.50 -22.99
C LEU A 166 5.47 -9.84 -22.35
N PHE A 167 4.62 -10.87 -22.50
CA PHE A 167 4.91 -12.22 -22.03
C PHE A 167 6.14 -12.81 -22.72
N GLY A 168 6.26 -12.66 -24.04
CA GLY A 168 7.46 -13.11 -24.76
C GLY A 168 8.74 -12.45 -24.24
N LYS A 169 8.71 -11.12 -24.08
CA LYS A 169 9.86 -10.32 -23.58
C LYS A 169 10.24 -10.66 -22.14
N THR A 170 9.26 -10.88 -21.29
CA THR A 170 9.50 -11.24 -19.88
C THR A 170 10.07 -12.65 -19.72
N LEU A 171 9.60 -13.62 -20.50
CA LEU A 171 10.17 -14.98 -20.53
C LEU A 171 11.61 -14.97 -21.05
N GLU A 172 11.88 -14.26 -22.15
CA GLU A 172 13.22 -14.10 -22.70
C GLU A 172 14.17 -13.43 -21.68
N GLY A 173 13.70 -12.35 -21.04
CA GLY A 173 14.44 -11.63 -20.00
C GLY A 173 14.71 -12.49 -18.75
N SER A 174 13.75 -13.31 -18.35
CA SER A 174 13.91 -14.29 -17.26
C SER A 174 14.99 -15.31 -17.61
N ASN A 175 14.94 -15.91 -18.80
CA ASN A 175 15.92 -16.89 -19.25
C ASN A 175 17.34 -16.31 -19.31
N ARG A 176 17.48 -15.09 -19.85
CA ARG A 176 18.77 -14.35 -19.83
C ARG A 176 19.28 -14.11 -18.42
N SER A 177 18.39 -13.75 -17.49
CA SER A 177 18.75 -13.49 -16.10
C SER A 177 19.21 -14.76 -15.39
N ALA A 178 18.51 -15.88 -15.62
CA ALA A 178 18.87 -17.19 -15.09
C ALA A 178 20.26 -17.65 -15.60
N LEU A 179 20.48 -17.62 -16.92
CA LEU A 179 21.76 -17.97 -17.53
C LEU A 179 22.92 -17.09 -17.00
N ALA A 180 22.68 -15.79 -16.82
CA ALA A 180 23.67 -14.88 -16.27
C ALA A 180 23.98 -15.17 -14.79
N MET A 181 23.00 -15.62 -14.01
CA MET A 181 23.19 -16.03 -12.62
C MET A 181 23.99 -17.34 -12.55
N GLU A 182 23.65 -18.34 -13.37
CA GLU A 182 24.38 -19.61 -13.46
C GLU A 182 25.84 -19.41 -13.90
N SER A 183 26.07 -18.52 -14.88
CA SER A 183 27.41 -18.16 -15.35
C SER A 183 28.28 -17.53 -14.24
N ARG A 184 27.66 -16.90 -13.24
CA ARG A 184 28.33 -16.35 -12.06
C ARG A 184 28.45 -17.36 -10.91
N GLY A 185 28.10 -18.62 -11.15
CA GLY A 185 28.17 -19.70 -10.17
C GLY A 185 26.97 -19.77 -9.22
N PHE A 186 25.83 -19.16 -9.55
CA PHE A 186 24.60 -19.35 -8.77
C PHE A 186 24.09 -20.79 -8.91
N LYS A 187 23.97 -21.51 -7.79
CA LYS A 187 23.61 -22.94 -7.76
C LYS A 187 22.15 -23.20 -7.33
N GLY A 188 21.34 -22.16 -7.15
CA GLY A 188 19.90 -22.31 -6.84
C GLY A 188 19.56 -23.03 -5.54
N LYS A 189 20.47 -23.03 -4.54
CA LYS A 189 20.23 -23.64 -3.23
C LYS A 189 19.55 -22.69 -2.26
#